data_AF-A0A356SH86-F1
#
_entry.id   AF-A0A356SH86-F1
#
_cell.length_a   1.000
_cell.length_b   1.000
_cell.length_c   1.000
_cell.angle_alpha   90.00
_cell.angle_beta   90.00
_cell.angle_gamma   90.00
#
_symmetry.space_group_name_H-M   'P 1'
#
loop_
_entity.id
_entity.type
_entity.pdbx_description
1 polymer ?
#
loop_
_entity_poly.entity_id
_entity_poly.type
_entity_poly.pdbx_seq_one_letter_code
_entity_poly.pdbx_strand_id
1 'polypeptide(L)'
;MTDVPASALTEAELYERRERVFLILAGVFLSAMTLLNIIGITKFIQLGPFALAVGVLPYPITFLCTDLICELYGKKRANFLVTVGLFINGFILLVMTVAQYAASVDPSTMPP
;
A
#
# COMPACT_ATOMS: atom_id res chain seq x y z
N MET A 1 -49.56 -11.33 -11.83
CA MET A 1 -49.08 -11.56 -10.46
C MET A 1 -47.79 -12.36 -10.54
N THR A 2 -46.67 -11.72 -10.89
CA THR A 2 -45.32 -12.27 -10.74
C THR A 2 -44.42 -11.10 -10.39
N ASP A 3 -44.55 -10.62 -9.16
CA ASP A 3 -43.59 -9.72 -8.55
C ASP A 3 -42.30 -10.51 -8.35
N VAL A 4 -41.37 -10.38 -9.31
CA VAL A 4 -39.98 -10.74 -9.12
C VAL A 4 -39.37 -9.61 -8.28
N PRO A 5 -38.95 -9.84 -7.03
CA PRO A 5 -38.32 -8.79 -6.25
C PRO A 5 -36.97 -8.44 -6.89
N ALA A 6 -36.92 -7.29 -7.56
CA ALA A 6 -35.68 -6.62 -7.87
C ALA A 6 -34.92 -6.36 -6.56
N SER A 7 -33.60 -6.65 -6.52
CA SER A 7 -32.65 -6.22 -5.49
C SER A 7 -32.18 -7.24 -4.42
N ALA A 8 -32.35 -8.55 -4.61
CA ALA A 8 -31.53 -9.52 -3.85
C ALA A 8 -30.27 -9.85 -4.68
N LEU A 9 -29.14 -9.19 -4.38
CA LEU A 9 -27.86 -9.59 -4.96
C LEU A 9 -27.57 -11.03 -4.54
N THR A 10 -27.15 -11.85 -5.50
CA THR A 10 -26.77 -13.24 -5.20
C THR A 10 -25.55 -13.27 -4.26
N GLU A 11 -25.44 -14.31 -3.44
CA GLU A 11 -24.32 -14.45 -2.50
C GLU A 11 -22.95 -14.38 -3.21
N ALA A 12 -22.88 -14.88 -4.45
CA ALA A 12 -21.70 -14.80 -5.30
C ALA A 12 -21.34 -13.34 -5.67
N GLU A 13 -22.31 -12.54 -6.09
CA GLU A 13 -22.09 -11.11 -6.43
C GLU A 13 -21.65 -10.29 -5.21
N LEU A 14 -22.19 -10.60 -4.02
CA LEU A 14 -21.77 -9.97 -2.77
C LEU A 14 -20.33 -10.33 -2.40
N TYR A 15 -19.94 -11.58 -2.63
CA TYR A 15 -18.57 -12.03 -2.41
C TYR A 15 -17.57 -11.32 -3.33
N GLU A 16 -17.85 -11.26 -4.63
CA GLU A 16 -16.98 -10.59 -5.61
C GLU A 16 -16.79 -9.10 -5.31
N ARG A 17 -17.86 -8.40 -4.92
CA ARG A 17 -17.77 -6.97 -4.54
C ARG A 17 -16.88 -6.77 -3.32
N ARG A 18 -17.03 -7.63 -2.31
CA ARG A 18 -16.18 -7.61 -1.12
C ARG A 18 -14.73 -7.88 -1.48
N GLU A 19 -14.46 -8.85 -2.34
CA GLU A 19 -13.09 -9.15 -2.77
C GLU A 19 -12.47 -8.00 -3.57
N ARG A 20 -13.24 -7.33 -4.44
CA ARG A 20 -12.77 -6.15 -5.16
C ARG A 20 -12.41 -5.00 -4.22
N VAL A 21 -13.24 -4.73 -3.23
CA VAL A 21 -12.95 -3.70 -2.20
C VAL A 21 -11.71 -4.09 -1.38
N PHE A 22 -11.55 -5.38 -1.06
CA PHE A 22 -10.36 -5.88 -0.38
C PHE A 22 -9.09 -5.62 -1.21
N LEU A 23 -9.12 -5.92 -2.50
CA LEU A 23 -7.98 -5.71 -3.40
C LEU A 23 -7.63 -4.22 -3.51
N ILE A 24 -8.63 -3.32 -3.56
CA ILE A 24 -8.39 -1.88 -3.58
C ILE A 24 -7.75 -1.41 -2.27
N LEU A 25 -8.31 -1.81 -1.11
CA LEU A 25 -7.76 -1.45 0.20
C LEU A 25 -6.36 -2.02 0.40
N ALA A 26 -6.13 -3.26 -0.02
CA ALA A 26 -4.83 -3.91 0.02
C ALA A 26 -3.81 -3.19 -0.88
N GLY A 27 -4.20 -2.82 -2.10
CA GLY A 27 -3.37 -2.05 -3.00
C GLY A 27 -2.98 -0.69 -2.41
N VAL A 28 -3.95 0.07 -1.91
CA VAL A 28 -3.70 1.37 -1.26
C VAL A 28 -2.76 1.21 -0.07
N PHE A 29 -2.98 0.20 0.78
CA PHE A 29 -2.13 -0.10 1.92
C PHE A 29 -0.68 -0.39 1.49
N LEU A 30 -0.48 -1.33 0.56
CA LEU A 30 0.86 -1.73 0.10
C LEU A 30 1.58 -0.58 -0.62
N SER A 31 0.87 0.20 -1.42
CA SER A 31 1.43 1.39 -2.08
C SER A 31 1.84 2.44 -1.07
N ALA A 32 0.99 2.77 -0.09
CA ALA A 32 1.29 3.76 0.94
C ALA A 32 2.49 3.34 1.81
N MET A 33 2.57 2.05 2.18
CA MET A 33 3.70 1.49 2.93
C MET A 33 5.01 1.52 2.12
N THR A 34 4.96 1.28 0.81
CA THR A 34 6.13 1.37 -0.08
C THR A 34 6.58 2.82 -0.27
N LEU A 35 5.62 3.75 -0.40
CA LEU A 35 5.89 5.18 -0.59
C LEU A 35 6.62 5.78 0.61
N LEU A 36 6.36 5.25 1.81
CA LEU A 36 7.11 5.60 3.03
C LEU A 36 8.61 5.38 2.85
N ASN A 37 9.02 4.25 2.28
CA ASN A 37 10.44 3.93 2.08
C ASN A 37 11.11 4.78 0.99
N ILE A 38 10.38 5.17 -0.05
CA ILE A 38 10.93 5.96 -1.17
C ILE A 38 10.96 7.47 -0.82
N ILE A 39 9.84 8.00 -0.32
CA ILE A 39 9.64 9.44 -0.12
C ILE A 39 10.05 9.89 1.29
N GLY A 40 9.97 9.00 2.28
CA GLY A 40 10.21 9.34 3.69
C GLY A 40 11.61 9.85 3.99
N ILE A 41 12.62 9.50 3.18
CA ILE A 41 14.00 9.95 3.35
C ILE A 41 14.34 11.14 2.43
N THR A 42 13.62 11.28 1.30
CA THR A 42 14.02 12.19 0.21
C THR A 42 13.30 13.54 0.22
N LYS A 43 12.14 13.63 0.87
CA LYS A 43 11.32 14.85 0.88
C LYS A 43 10.91 15.22 2.29
N PHE A 44 11.31 16.43 2.69
CA PHE A 44 10.84 17.12 3.88
C PHE A 44 10.00 18.32 3.43
N ILE A 45 8.81 18.47 3.98
CA ILE A 45 7.96 19.65 3.80
C ILE A 45 8.13 20.55 5.03
N GLN A 46 8.28 21.85 4.79
CA GLN A 46 8.25 22.86 5.83
C GLN A 46 6.78 23.17 6.18
N LEU A 47 6.34 22.79 7.37
CA LEU A 47 5.03 23.11 7.94
C LEU A 47 5.24 24.15 9.04
N GLY A 48 5.29 25.43 8.64
CA GLY A 48 5.59 26.53 9.56
C GLY A 48 7.00 26.38 10.17
N PRO A 49 7.16 26.44 11.51
CA PRO A 49 8.47 26.29 12.16
C PRO A 49 8.98 24.83 12.19
N PHE A 50 8.18 23.85 11.76
CA PHE A 50 8.54 22.43 11.82
C PHE A 50 8.88 21.88 10.42
N ALA A 51 9.94 21.08 10.33
CA ALA A 51 10.26 20.28 9.15
C ALA A 51 9.70 18.88 9.33
N LEU A 52 8.77 18.48 8.46
CA LEU A 52 8.05 17.22 8.57
C LEU A 52 8.37 16.34 7.36
N ALA A 53 8.78 15.10 7.60
CA ALA A 53 9.05 14.16 6.52
C ALA A 53 7.73 13.84 5.78
N VAL A 54 7.71 13.97 4.45
CA VAL A 54 6.51 13.72 3.65
C VAL A 54 6.00 12.28 3.81
N GLY A 55 6.92 11.36 4.13
CA GLY A 55 6.60 9.98 4.47
C GLY A 55 5.68 9.82 5.68
N VAL A 56 5.45 10.85 6.50
CA VAL A 56 4.48 10.75 7.60
C VAL A 56 3.03 10.74 7.11
N LEU A 57 2.73 11.33 5.94
CA LEU A 57 1.36 11.41 5.41
C LEU A 57 0.73 10.04 5.06
N PRO A 58 1.47 9.06 4.52
CA PRO A 58 0.98 7.69 4.35
C PRO A 58 0.58 6.95 5.64
N TYR A 59 1.05 7.35 6.83
CA TYR A 59 0.75 6.61 8.07
C TYR A 59 -0.73 6.59 8.44
N PRO A 60 -1.45 7.74 8.50
CA PRO A 60 -2.90 7.72 8.74
C PRO A 60 -3.68 6.88 7.72
N ILE A 61 -3.26 6.88 6.45
CA ILE A 61 -3.89 6.10 5.39
C ILE A 61 -3.67 4.61 5.60
N THR A 62 -2.44 4.18 5.89
CA THR A 62 -2.13 2.76 6.16
C THR A 62 -2.83 2.24 7.41
N PHE A 63 -2.92 3.06 8.46
CA PHE A 63 -3.66 2.72 9.68
C PHE A 63 -5.15 2.51 9.37
N LEU A 64 -5.80 3.47 8.70
CA LEU A 64 -7.21 3.38 8.34
C LEU A 64 -7.50 2.19 7.41
N CYS A 65 -6.62 1.92 6.43
CA CYS A 65 -6.78 0.75 5.57
C CYS A 65 -6.67 -0.55 6.37
N THR A 66 -5.68 -0.66 7.27
CA THR A 66 -5.50 -1.87 8.08
C THR A 66 -6.68 -2.09 9.03
N ASP A 67 -7.19 -1.01 9.63
CA ASP A 67 -8.35 -1.04 10.54
C ASP A 67 -9.62 -1.49 9.81
N LEU A 68 -9.94 -0.89 8.66
CA LEU A 68 -11.05 -1.32 7.80
C LEU A 68 -10.91 -2.77 7.33
N ILE A 69 -9.70 -3.22 7.00
CA ILE A 69 -9.48 -4.61 6.57
C ILE A 69 -9.67 -5.57 7.75
N CYS A 70 -9.20 -5.22 8.94
CA CYS A 70 -9.42 -5.97 10.17
C CYS A 70 -10.92 -6.11 10.48
N GLU A 71 -11.68 -5.03 10.38
CA GLU A 71 -13.11 -4.99 10.70
C GLU A 71 -13.96 -5.72 9.66
N LEU A 72 -13.71 -5.48 8.37
CA LEU A 72 -14.54 -5.99 7.27
C LEU A 72 -14.18 -7.42 6.83
N TYR A 73 -12.92 -7.82 6.95
CA TYR A 73 -12.39 -9.10 6.43
C TYR A 73 -11.73 -9.98 7.50
N GLY A 74 -11.64 -9.47 8.73
CA GLY A 74 -11.13 -10.19 9.87
C GLY A 74 -9.61 -10.09 10.05
N LYS A 75 -9.19 -10.25 11.31
CA LYS A 75 -7.79 -10.13 11.77
C LYS A 75 -6.80 -11.01 11.01
N LYS A 76 -7.18 -12.23 10.61
CA LYS A 76 -6.27 -13.16 9.91
C LYS A 76 -5.84 -12.61 8.56
N ARG A 77 -6.77 -12.08 7.77
CA ARG A 77 -6.49 -11.51 6.44
C ARG A 77 -5.71 -10.20 6.54
N ALA A 78 -6.04 -9.36 7.51
CA ALA A 78 -5.29 -8.14 7.79
C ALA A 78 -3.82 -8.44 8.17
N ASN A 79 -3.60 -9.42 9.06
CA ASN A 79 -2.24 -9.79 9.47
C ASN A 79 -1.43 -10.39 8.31
N PHE A 80 -2.08 -11.18 7.44
CA PHE A 80 -1.45 -11.66 6.21
C PHE A 80 -1.03 -10.50 5.30
N LEU A 81 -1.90 -9.52 5.08
CA LEU A 81 -1.57 -8.34 4.28
C LEU A 81 -0.40 -7.53 4.85
N VAL A 82 -0.39 -7.30 6.17
CA VAL A 82 0.73 -6.61 6.85
C VAL A 82 2.02 -7.40 6.70
N THR A 83 1.97 -8.73 6.83
CA THR A 83 3.13 -9.61 6.64
C THR A 83 3.66 -9.53 5.21
N VAL A 84 2.78 -9.57 4.21
CA VAL A 84 3.17 -9.38 2.79
C VAL A 84 3.81 -8.01 2.58
N GLY A 85 3.24 -6.95 3.16
CA GLY A 85 3.80 -5.61 3.13
C GLY A 85 5.21 -5.54 3.74
N LEU A 86 5.44 -6.21 4.88
CA LEU A 86 6.75 -6.30 5.50
C LEU A 86 7.78 -6.97 4.57
N PHE A 87 7.43 -8.10 3.94
CA PHE A 87 8.29 -8.79 2.98
C PHE A 87 8.61 -7.94 1.75
N ILE A 88 7.60 -7.25 1.19
CA ILE A 88 7.80 -6.34 0.05
C ILE A 88 8.78 -5.22 0.42
N ASN A 89 8.63 -4.62 1.60
CA ASN A 89 9.55 -3.58 2.04
C ASN A 89 10.96 -4.12 2.30
N GLY A 90 11.09 -5.32 2.87
CA GLY A 90 12.38 -6.00 2.97
C GLY A 90 13.04 -6.22 1.61
N PHE A 91 12.26 -6.62 0.59
CA PHE A 91 12.74 -6.78 -0.77
C PHE A 91 13.19 -5.45 -1.40
N ILE A 92 12.42 -4.38 -1.22
CA ILE A 92 12.79 -3.04 -1.70
C ILE A 92 14.11 -2.60 -1.09
N LEU A 93 14.26 -2.73 0.23
CA LEU A 93 15.50 -2.38 0.92
C LEU A 93 16.68 -3.23 0.44
N LEU A 94 16.47 -4.52 0.18
CA LEU A 94 17.49 -5.40 -0.38
C LEU A 94 17.92 -4.93 -1.78
N VAL A 95 16.97 -4.64 -2.67
CA VAL A 95 17.27 -4.15 -4.02
C VAL A 95 17.99 -2.81 -3.96
N MET A 96 17.55 -1.88 -3.11
CA MET A 96 18.24 -0.60 -2.89
C MET A 96 19.66 -0.82 -2.37
N THR A 97 19.85 -1.76 -1.43
CA THR A 97 21.17 -2.11 -0.91
C THR A 97 22.08 -2.64 -2.00
N VAL A 98 21.60 -3.56 -2.83
CA VAL A 98 22.36 -4.09 -3.98
C VAL A 98 22.69 -2.98 -4.97
N ALA A 99 21.75 -2.08 -5.26
CA ALA A 99 21.97 -0.93 -6.13
C ALA A 99 23.06 0.02 -5.58
N GLN A 100 23.14 0.18 -4.25
CA GLN A 100 24.19 0.98 -3.60
C GLN A 100 25.59 0.37 -3.78
N TYR A 101 25.71 -0.95 -3.83
CA TYR A 101 26.97 -1.67 -4.06
C TYR A 101 27.32 -1.81 -5.54
N ALA A 102 26.34 -1.67 -6.44
CA ALA A 102 26.59 -1.65 -7.88
C ALA A 102 27.30 -0.35 -8.27
N ALA A 103 28.40 -0.46 -9.00
CA ALA A 103 29.14 0.72 -9.47
C ALA A 103 28.26 1.53 -10.42
N SER A 104 28.07 2.82 -10.13
CA SER A 104 27.41 3.74 -11.04
C SER A 104 28.29 3.99 -12.26
N VAL A 105 27.73 3.86 -13.46
CA VAL A 105 28.40 4.22 -14.71
C VAL A 105 28.48 5.74 -14.82
N ASP A 106 29.56 6.25 -15.44
CA ASP A 106 29.72 7.68 -15.68
C ASP A 106 28.55 8.20 -16.55
N PRO A 107 27.94 9.35 -16.24
CA PRO A 107 26.83 9.90 -17.03
C PRO A 107 27.13 10.03 -18.54
N SER A 108 28.41 10.19 -18.91
CA SER A 108 28.86 10.24 -20.31
C SER A 108 28.83 8.90 -21.04
N THR A 109 28.70 7.78 -20.31
CA THR A 109 28.66 6.40 -20.85
C THR A 109 27.28 5.77 -20.79
N MET A 110 26.25 6.51 -20.34
CA MET A 110 24.88 6.02 -20.31
C MET A 110 24.35 5.82 -21.74
N PRO A 111 23.70 4.68 -22.05
CA PRO A 111 23.06 4.48 -23.34
C PRO A 111 21.91 5.49 -23.55
N PRO A 112 21.62 5.87 -24.81
CA PRO A 112 20.62 6.89 -25.16
C PRO A 112 19.18 6.47 -24.85
#